data_AF-A0A4Q9VI93-F1
#
_entry.id   AF-A0A4Q9VI93-F1
#
_cell.length_a   1.000
_cell.length_b   1.000
_cell.length_c   1.000
_cell.angle_alpha   90.00
_cell.angle_beta   90.00
_cell.angle_gamma   90.00
#
_symmetry.space_group_name_H-M   'P 1'
#
loop_
_entity.id
_entity.type
_entity.pdbx_description
1 polymer ?
#
loop_
_entity_poly.entity_id
_entity_poly.type
_entity_poly.pdbx_seq_one_letter_code
_entity_poly.pdbx_strand_id
1 'polypeptide(L)'
;MDHDLLFQYIKIGLENITVWPIILIFIIWKLYSNPKYMERIILYIQKIKIGSFELEFREIKEKLATATQKIVELENEVERNDARFGEIVSGVDPYAPLSELAATREALRAVAPSMSDLSAVRAGLRPGASPAELFAAAEVVRTRRDPQFFDDVVACLKRLSADENLEGIRLNTVWSLTSALHKTLVAALKNRSDWPLNERQLIDAKEMLAGLAQHKRVLADRPDAPMKGIRGPIKWANDWIAAGLESMRAASSG
;
A
#
# COMPACT_ATOMS: atom_id res chain seq x y z
N MET A 1 -58.60 -8.10 28.13
CA MET A 1 -57.97 -7.24 27.11
C MET A 1 -56.88 -7.98 26.32
N ASP A 2 -56.86 -9.33 26.28
CA ASP A 2 -55.83 -10.10 25.54
C ASP A 2 -56.29 -10.70 24.20
N HIS A 3 -57.60 -10.72 23.91
CA HIS A 3 -58.12 -11.27 22.66
C HIS A 3 -58.00 -10.34 21.44
N ASP A 4 -57.88 -9.02 21.66
CA ASP A 4 -57.72 -8.04 20.57
C ASP A 4 -56.29 -7.98 20.01
N LEU A 5 -55.29 -8.25 20.84
CA LEU A 5 -53.88 -8.26 20.42
C LEU A 5 -53.60 -9.44 19.48
N LEU A 6 -54.13 -10.62 19.79
CA LEU A 6 -53.95 -11.83 18.98
C LEU A 6 -54.61 -11.68 17.59
N PHE A 7 -55.77 -11.03 17.52
CA PHE A 7 -56.45 -10.74 16.26
C PHE A 7 -55.70 -9.69 15.43
N GLN A 8 -55.11 -8.66 16.06
CA GLN A 8 -54.27 -7.68 15.37
C GLN A 8 -52.96 -8.29 14.85
N TYR A 9 -52.30 -9.18 15.59
CA TYR A 9 -51.10 -9.89 15.11
C TYR A 9 -51.41 -10.83 13.94
N ILE A 10 -52.54 -11.54 13.98
CA ILE A 10 -52.98 -12.40 12.86
C ILE A 10 -53.29 -11.55 11.63
N LYS A 11 -53.94 -10.39 11.79
CA LYS A 11 -54.25 -9.48 10.69
C LYS A 11 -52.98 -8.90 10.04
N ILE A 12 -52.00 -8.46 10.83
CA ILE A 12 -50.71 -7.97 10.34
C ILE A 12 -49.91 -9.08 9.64
N GLY A 13 -50.01 -10.33 10.12
CA GLY A 13 -49.41 -11.50 9.45
C GLY A 13 -50.08 -11.80 8.10
N LEU A 14 -51.41 -11.74 8.02
CA LEU A 14 -52.15 -12.02 6.78
C LEU A 14 -52.01 -10.92 5.71
N GLU A 15 -51.76 -9.67 6.10
CA GLU A 15 -51.56 -8.55 5.16
C GLU A 15 -50.11 -8.46 4.64
N ASN A 16 -49.12 -9.05 5.31
CA ASN A 16 -47.70 -9.01 4.91
C ASN A 16 -47.10 -10.35 4.48
N ILE A 17 -47.76 -11.48 4.72
CA ILE A 17 -47.32 -12.77 4.19
C ILE A 17 -47.77 -12.86 2.74
N THR A 18 -46.84 -12.60 1.82
CA THR A 18 -46.98 -12.94 0.40
C THR A 18 -47.51 -14.37 0.32
N VAL A 19 -48.53 -14.68 -0.49
CA VAL A 19 -49.15 -16.03 -0.48
C VAL A 19 -48.16 -17.15 -0.85
N TRP A 20 -47.01 -16.78 -1.40
CA TRP A 20 -45.95 -17.65 -1.90
C TRP A 20 -45.34 -18.65 -0.89
N PRO A 21 -44.93 -18.29 0.35
CA PRO A 21 -44.39 -19.26 1.30
C PRO A 21 -45.42 -20.30 1.73
N ILE A 22 -46.70 -19.93 1.82
CA ILE A 22 -47.79 -20.87 2.13
C ILE A 22 -47.98 -21.86 0.97
N ILE A 23 -47.98 -21.36 -0.27
CA ILE A 23 -48.00 -22.21 -1.47
C ILE A 23 -46.78 -23.13 -1.49
N LEU A 24 -45.59 -22.63 -1.15
CA LEU A 24 -44.34 -23.37 -1.18
C LEU A 24 -44.34 -24.50 -0.13
N ILE A 25 -44.83 -24.22 1.07
CA ILE A 25 -45.04 -25.24 2.12
C ILE A 25 -46.08 -26.27 1.68
N PHE A 26 -47.19 -25.84 1.06
CA PHE A 26 -48.20 -26.76 0.54
C PHE A 26 -47.65 -27.65 -0.59
N ILE A 27 -46.80 -27.12 -1.47
CA ILE A 27 -46.10 -27.88 -2.51
C ILE A 27 -45.16 -28.91 -1.88
N ILE A 28 -44.32 -28.51 -0.91
CA ILE A 28 -43.41 -29.41 -0.19
C ILE A 28 -44.19 -30.53 0.51
N TRP A 29 -45.28 -30.17 1.20
CA TRP A 29 -46.15 -31.13 1.89
C TRP A 29 -46.81 -32.11 0.91
N LYS A 30 -47.30 -31.63 -0.23
CA LYS A 30 -47.89 -32.47 -1.27
C LYS A 30 -46.85 -33.38 -1.95
N LEU A 31 -45.61 -32.89 -2.11
CA LEU A 31 -44.45 -33.68 -2.59
C LEU A 31 -44.12 -34.81 -1.62
N TYR A 32 -44.05 -34.50 -0.31
CA TYR A 32 -43.71 -35.48 0.73
C TYR A 32 -44.81 -36.53 0.89
N SER A 33 -46.07 -36.14 0.76
CA SER A 33 -47.22 -37.02 0.98
C SER A 33 -47.52 -37.95 -0.21
N ASN A 34 -46.91 -37.72 -1.38
CA ASN A 34 -47.08 -38.57 -2.55
C ASN A 34 -45.72 -39.01 -3.12
N PRO A 35 -45.20 -40.20 -2.71
CA PRO A 35 -43.87 -40.67 -3.12
C PRO A 35 -43.68 -40.82 -4.64
N LYS A 36 -44.77 -40.98 -5.41
CA LYS A 36 -44.75 -41.05 -6.89
C LYS A 36 -44.31 -39.74 -7.58
N TYR A 37 -44.42 -38.57 -6.92
CA TYR A 37 -43.93 -37.31 -7.50
C TYR A 37 -42.43 -37.11 -7.26
N MET A 38 -41.87 -37.62 -6.16
CA MET A 38 -40.43 -37.60 -5.90
C MET A 38 -39.67 -38.43 -6.94
N GLU A 39 -40.17 -39.62 -7.28
CA GLU A 39 -39.60 -40.45 -8.35
C GLU A 39 -39.61 -39.73 -9.71
N ARG A 40 -40.70 -39.01 -10.04
CA ARG A 40 -40.78 -38.19 -11.27
C ARG A 40 -39.82 -37.01 -11.25
N ILE A 41 -39.65 -36.32 -10.13
CA ILE A 41 -38.73 -35.18 -10.00
C ILE A 41 -37.28 -35.66 -10.08
N ILE A 42 -36.93 -36.78 -9.47
CA ILE A 42 -35.61 -37.41 -9.60
C ILE A 42 -35.36 -37.82 -11.06
N LEU A 43 -36.36 -38.35 -11.77
CA LEU A 43 -36.26 -38.65 -13.21
C LEU A 43 -36.09 -37.38 -14.07
N TYR A 44 -36.72 -36.25 -13.70
CA TYR A 44 -36.53 -34.98 -14.39
C TYR A 44 -35.16 -34.35 -14.08
N ILE A 45 -34.67 -34.44 -12.85
CA ILE A 45 -33.32 -33.98 -12.44
C ILE A 45 -32.24 -34.84 -13.10
N GLN A 46 -32.47 -36.15 -13.27
CA GLN A 46 -31.55 -37.02 -14.02
C GLN A 46 -31.53 -36.73 -15.53
N LYS A 47 -32.60 -36.15 -16.10
CA LYS A 47 -32.62 -35.65 -17.49
C LYS A 47 -32.03 -34.26 -17.65
N ILE A 48 -31.88 -33.50 -16.55
CA ILE A 48 -31.01 -32.32 -16.44
C ILE A 48 -29.56 -32.81 -16.20
N LYS A 49 -29.12 -33.79 -17.00
CA LYS A 49 -27.69 -33.98 -17.30
C LYS A 49 -27.30 -32.87 -18.27
N ILE A 50 -27.19 -31.66 -17.74
CA ILE A 50 -26.90 -30.47 -18.53
C ILE A 50 -25.40 -30.45 -18.80
N GLY A 51 -25.03 -30.84 -20.02
CA GLY A 51 -23.66 -30.74 -20.53
C GLY A 51 -23.06 -29.34 -20.41
N SER A 52 -23.87 -28.27 -20.29
CA SER A 52 -23.35 -26.91 -20.02
C SER A 52 -22.85 -26.73 -18.59
N PHE A 53 -23.40 -27.42 -17.58
CA PHE A 53 -22.96 -27.28 -16.19
C PHE A 53 -21.62 -27.99 -15.94
N GLU A 54 -21.39 -29.16 -16.57
CA GLU A 54 -20.08 -29.82 -16.53
C GLU A 54 -19.02 -29.04 -17.33
N LEU A 55 -19.41 -28.39 -18.44
CA LEU A 55 -18.53 -27.50 -19.21
C LEU A 55 -18.16 -26.26 -18.41
N GLU A 56 -19.13 -25.60 -17.77
CA GLU A 56 -18.90 -24.46 -16.89
C GLU A 56 -18.03 -24.86 -15.70
N PHE A 57 -18.27 -26.01 -15.07
CA PHE A 57 -17.44 -26.49 -13.96
C PHE A 57 -16.00 -26.82 -14.41
N ARG A 58 -15.82 -27.37 -15.62
CA ARG A 58 -14.50 -27.62 -16.20
C ARG A 58 -13.77 -26.31 -16.51
N GLU A 59 -14.46 -25.34 -17.10
CA GLU A 59 -13.92 -24.02 -17.40
C GLU A 59 -13.55 -23.25 -16.13
N ILE A 60 -14.40 -23.32 -15.10
CA ILE A 60 -14.12 -22.76 -13.77
C ILE A 60 -12.88 -23.43 -13.16
N LYS A 61 -12.77 -24.76 -13.25
CA LYS A 61 -11.61 -25.50 -12.73
C LYS A 61 -10.32 -25.14 -13.49
N GLU A 62 -10.40 -24.96 -14.80
CA GLU A 62 -9.28 -24.56 -15.64
C GLU A 62 -8.83 -23.11 -15.36
N LYS A 63 -9.79 -22.19 -15.21
CA LYS A 63 -9.53 -20.81 -14.76
C LYS A 63 -8.92 -20.78 -13.36
N LEU A 64 -9.42 -21.60 -12.44
CA LEU A 64 -8.88 -21.72 -11.08
C LEU A 64 -7.43 -22.26 -11.12
N ALA A 65 -7.19 -23.33 -11.88
CA ALA A 65 -5.84 -23.90 -12.03
C ALA A 65 -4.86 -22.89 -12.64
N THR A 66 -5.28 -22.14 -13.66
CA THR A 66 -4.48 -21.09 -14.29
C THR A 66 -4.22 -19.93 -13.33
N ALA A 67 -5.22 -19.52 -12.55
CA ALA A 67 -5.08 -18.47 -11.54
C ALA A 67 -4.11 -18.91 -10.44
N THR A 68 -4.24 -20.13 -9.92
CA THR A 68 -3.32 -20.70 -8.92
C THR A 68 -1.90 -20.77 -9.48
N GLN A 69 -1.72 -21.21 -10.72
CA GLN A 69 -0.40 -21.26 -11.34
C GLN A 69 0.23 -19.86 -11.47
N LYS A 70 -0.56 -18.86 -11.87
CA LYS A 70 -0.11 -17.46 -11.94
C LYS A 70 0.22 -16.89 -10.56
N ILE A 71 -0.55 -17.24 -9.52
CA ILE A 71 -0.26 -16.84 -8.14
C ILE A 71 1.08 -17.41 -7.72
N VAL A 72 1.31 -18.71 -7.92
CA VAL A 72 2.59 -19.36 -7.59
C VAL A 72 3.76 -18.74 -8.37
N GLU A 73 3.56 -18.41 -9.65
CA GLU A 73 4.59 -17.75 -10.47
C GLU A 73 4.92 -16.34 -9.92
N LEU A 74 3.91 -15.55 -9.60
CA LEU A 74 4.06 -14.21 -9.03
C LEU A 74 4.70 -14.25 -7.64
N GLU A 75 4.31 -15.19 -6.78
CA GLU A 75 4.92 -15.41 -5.46
C GLU A 75 6.41 -15.73 -5.60
N ASN A 76 6.78 -16.62 -6.53
CA ASN A 76 8.17 -16.94 -6.81
C ASN A 76 8.97 -15.74 -7.36
N GLU A 77 8.37 -14.91 -8.22
CA GLU A 77 9.02 -13.69 -8.71
C GLU A 77 9.24 -12.68 -7.59
N VAL A 78 8.28 -12.55 -6.68
CA VAL A 78 8.36 -11.69 -5.51
C VAL A 78 9.47 -12.14 -4.56
N GLU A 79 9.51 -13.42 -4.19
CA GLU A 79 10.56 -13.95 -3.32
C GLU A 79 11.96 -13.76 -3.91
N ARG A 80 12.10 -13.96 -5.24
CA ARG A 80 13.37 -13.69 -5.94
C ARG A 80 13.77 -12.22 -5.88
N ASN A 81 12.82 -11.30 -5.97
CA ASN A 81 13.11 -9.87 -5.92
C ASN A 81 13.55 -9.43 -4.52
N ASP A 82 12.94 -9.99 -3.47
CA ASP A 82 13.32 -9.70 -2.09
C ASP A 82 14.72 -10.29 -1.77
N ALA A 83 15.04 -11.49 -2.26
CA ALA A 83 16.39 -12.05 -2.19
C ALA A 83 17.42 -11.19 -2.96
N ARG A 84 17.08 -10.76 -4.17
CA ARG A 84 17.92 -9.89 -5.00
C ARG A 84 18.21 -8.55 -4.33
N PHE A 85 17.26 -7.99 -3.59
CA PHE A 85 17.51 -6.80 -2.79
C PHE A 85 18.61 -7.04 -1.75
N GLY A 86 18.53 -8.14 -0.99
CA GLY A 86 19.55 -8.51 -0.01
C GLY A 86 20.95 -8.72 -0.63
N GLU A 87 21.02 -9.34 -1.80
CA GLU A 87 22.27 -9.50 -2.57
C GLU A 87 22.86 -8.14 -2.98
N ILE A 88 22.03 -7.24 -3.51
CA ILE A 88 22.48 -5.89 -3.90
C ILE A 88 23.02 -5.14 -2.68
N VAL A 89 22.29 -5.17 -1.55
CA VAL A 89 22.68 -4.50 -0.29
C VAL A 89 24.03 -5.00 0.22
N SER A 90 24.22 -6.32 0.20
CA SER A 90 25.46 -6.96 0.69
C SER A 90 26.68 -6.59 -0.15
N GLY A 91 26.49 -6.27 -1.43
CA GLY A 91 27.54 -5.81 -2.34
C GLY A 91 27.80 -4.30 -2.34
N VAL A 92 27.07 -3.51 -1.55
CA VAL A 92 27.26 -2.06 -1.53
C VAL A 92 28.50 -1.71 -0.71
N ASP A 93 29.50 -1.11 -1.36
CA ASP A 93 30.49 -0.30 -0.67
C ASP A 93 29.93 1.14 -0.49
N PRO A 94 29.53 1.53 0.73
CA PRO A 94 28.98 2.86 0.97
C PRO A 94 30.05 3.95 0.79
N TYR A 95 31.32 3.62 0.65
CA TYR A 95 32.44 4.54 0.43
C TYR A 95 33.00 4.52 -1.01
N ALA A 96 32.39 3.77 -1.93
CA ALA A 96 32.79 3.74 -3.33
C ALA A 96 32.56 5.08 -4.07
N PRO A 97 33.28 5.40 -5.15
CA PRO A 97 32.99 6.57 -5.99
C PRO A 97 31.53 6.59 -6.52
N LEU A 98 31.00 7.78 -6.80
CA LEU A 98 29.61 7.95 -7.25
C LEU A 98 29.26 7.17 -8.53
N SER A 99 30.26 6.94 -9.40
CA SER A 99 30.13 6.16 -10.63
C SER A 99 29.86 4.69 -10.35
N GLU A 100 30.50 4.11 -9.34
CA GLU A 100 30.29 2.70 -8.95
C GLU A 100 28.94 2.52 -8.28
N LEU A 101 28.55 3.48 -7.43
CA LEU A 101 27.21 3.52 -6.84
C LEU A 101 26.10 3.69 -7.89
N ALA A 102 26.39 4.20 -9.10
CA ALA A 102 25.37 4.39 -10.12
C ALA A 102 24.76 3.05 -10.57
N ALA A 103 25.57 2.02 -10.76
CA ALA A 103 25.10 0.68 -11.11
C ALA A 103 24.22 0.10 -9.99
N THR A 104 24.64 0.25 -8.73
CA THR A 104 23.85 -0.16 -7.56
C THR A 104 22.52 0.58 -7.49
N ARG A 105 22.50 1.90 -7.74
CA ARG A 105 21.24 2.69 -7.75
C ARG A 105 20.27 2.18 -8.80
N GLU A 106 20.74 1.90 -10.01
CA GLU A 106 19.86 1.39 -11.07
C GLU A 106 19.34 -0.01 -10.75
N ALA A 107 20.16 -0.87 -10.13
CA ALA A 107 19.71 -2.18 -9.65
C ALA A 107 18.63 -2.07 -8.56
N LEU A 108 18.86 -1.22 -7.55
CA LEU A 108 17.88 -0.94 -6.48
C LEU A 108 16.59 -0.37 -7.04
N ARG A 109 16.69 0.58 -7.99
CA ARG A 109 15.54 1.19 -8.64
C ARG A 109 14.73 0.21 -9.48
N ALA A 110 15.39 -0.77 -10.10
CA ALA A 110 14.71 -1.81 -10.88
C ALA A 110 13.90 -2.78 -10.01
N VAL A 111 14.41 -3.11 -8.82
CA VAL A 111 13.76 -4.05 -7.89
C VAL A 111 12.70 -3.36 -7.02
N ALA A 112 12.89 -2.08 -6.67
CA ALA A 112 12.04 -1.35 -5.74
C ALA A 112 10.51 -1.44 -6.02
N PRO A 113 10.01 -1.36 -7.28
CA PRO A 113 8.58 -1.44 -7.56
C PRO A 113 7.96 -2.82 -7.30
N SER A 114 8.74 -3.90 -7.43
CA SER A 114 8.24 -5.27 -7.34
C SER A 114 8.45 -5.92 -5.96
N MET A 115 9.12 -5.23 -5.04
CA MET A 115 9.26 -5.68 -3.64
C MET A 115 7.88 -5.74 -2.97
N SER A 116 7.60 -6.89 -2.35
CA SER A 116 6.40 -7.08 -1.52
C SER A 116 6.72 -6.88 -0.06
N ASP A 117 7.84 -7.44 0.42
CA ASP A 117 8.32 -7.22 1.77
C ASP A 117 9.18 -5.96 1.84
N LEU A 118 8.71 -5.01 2.64
CA LEU A 118 9.35 -3.73 2.87
C LEU A 118 10.00 -3.66 4.26
N SER A 119 10.03 -4.77 5.00
CA SER A 119 10.62 -4.87 6.33
C SER A 119 12.10 -4.45 6.34
N ALA A 120 12.88 -4.94 5.37
CA ALA A 120 14.29 -4.61 5.21
C ALA A 120 14.50 -3.12 4.89
N VAL A 121 13.60 -2.51 4.11
CA VAL A 121 13.63 -1.06 3.82
C VAL A 121 13.37 -0.26 5.09
N ARG A 122 12.38 -0.65 5.91
CA ARG A 122 12.10 0.00 7.20
C ARG A 122 13.26 -0.19 8.17
N ALA A 123 13.87 -1.37 8.20
CA ALA A 123 15.05 -1.64 9.02
C ALA A 123 16.22 -0.72 8.64
N GLY A 124 16.45 -0.49 7.34
CA GLY A 124 17.49 0.41 6.86
C GLY A 124 17.31 1.88 7.25
N LEU A 125 16.08 2.33 7.55
CA LEU A 125 15.80 3.71 8.01
C LEU A 125 15.96 3.89 9.53
N ARG A 126 16.02 2.80 10.29
CA ARG A 126 16.06 2.81 11.76
C ARG A 126 17.47 3.10 12.31
N PRO A 127 17.58 3.53 13.58
CA PRO A 127 18.88 3.63 14.26
C PRO A 127 19.64 2.30 14.23
N GLY A 128 20.95 2.36 14.02
CA GLY A 128 21.83 1.18 13.99
C GLY A 128 21.95 0.50 12.62
N ALA A 129 21.18 0.93 11.61
CA ALA A 129 21.37 0.46 10.24
C ALA A 129 22.76 0.85 9.71
N SER A 130 23.38 -0.07 8.94
CA SER A 130 24.63 0.21 8.25
C SER A 130 24.45 1.29 7.18
N PRO A 131 25.53 2.00 6.79
CA PRO A 131 25.46 2.98 5.71
C PRO A 131 24.97 2.39 4.37
N ALA A 132 25.25 1.10 4.12
CA ALA A 132 24.78 0.37 2.95
C ALA A 132 23.26 0.14 2.98
N GLU A 133 22.72 -0.34 4.09
CA GLU A 133 21.28 -0.54 4.28
C GLU A 133 20.51 0.78 4.19
N LEU A 134 21.03 1.84 4.81
CA LEU A 134 20.43 3.17 4.74
C LEU A 134 20.44 3.72 3.30
N PHE A 135 21.54 3.53 2.58
CA PHE A 135 21.63 3.92 1.18
C PHE A 135 20.61 3.17 0.31
N ALA A 136 20.51 1.85 0.48
CA ALA A 136 19.56 1.04 -0.25
C ALA A 136 18.11 1.43 0.06
N ALA A 137 17.78 1.59 1.35
CA ALA A 137 16.48 2.03 1.79
C ALA A 137 16.12 3.40 1.18
N ALA A 138 17.05 4.36 1.21
CA ALA A 138 16.88 5.70 0.63
C ALA A 138 16.53 5.65 -0.87
N GLU A 139 17.20 4.80 -1.66
CA GLU A 139 16.90 4.66 -3.09
C GLU A 139 15.57 3.97 -3.36
N VAL A 140 15.19 2.96 -2.56
CA VAL A 140 13.89 2.29 -2.66
C VAL A 140 12.75 3.26 -2.36
N VAL A 141 12.80 3.98 -1.23
CA VAL A 141 11.74 4.94 -0.87
C VAL A 141 11.66 6.10 -1.87
N ARG A 142 12.80 6.56 -2.40
CA ARG A 142 12.84 7.59 -3.46
C ARG A 142 12.19 7.12 -4.76
N THR A 143 12.29 5.82 -5.06
CA THR A 143 11.74 5.20 -6.26
C THR A 143 10.23 5.00 -6.12
N ARG A 144 9.79 4.38 -5.02
CA ARG A 144 8.37 4.06 -4.77
C ARG A 144 7.52 5.28 -4.46
N ARG A 145 8.07 6.27 -3.74
CA ARG A 145 7.37 7.51 -3.34
C ARG A 145 6.11 7.24 -2.52
N ASP A 146 6.14 6.17 -1.76
CA ASP A 146 4.99 5.65 -1.05
C ASP A 146 4.82 6.40 0.29
N PRO A 147 3.65 7.02 0.54
CA PRO A 147 3.37 7.72 1.80
C PRO A 147 3.54 6.86 3.05
N GLN A 148 3.48 5.52 2.95
CA GLN A 148 3.65 4.63 4.11
C GLN A 148 5.01 4.73 4.81
N PHE A 149 6.01 5.29 4.13
CA PHE A 149 7.37 5.52 4.67
C PHE A 149 7.59 6.97 5.11
N PHE A 150 6.58 7.84 5.01
CA PHE A 150 6.76 9.26 5.25
C PHE A 150 7.35 9.53 6.64
N ASP A 151 6.74 8.94 7.68
CA ASP A 151 7.19 9.11 9.07
C ASP A 151 8.57 8.47 9.30
N ASP A 152 8.84 7.30 8.70
CA ASP A 152 10.15 6.64 8.80
C ASP A 152 11.27 7.51 8.19
N VAL A 153 11.02 8.14 7.03
CA VAL A 153 11.96 9.05 6.37
C VAL A 153 12.16 10.32 7.17
N VAL A 154 11.08 10.92 7.70
CA VAL A 154 11.16 12.12 8.55
C VAL A 154 11.94 11.82 9.84
N ALA A 155 11.64 10.70 10.50
CA ALA A 155 12.36 10.27 11.70
C ALA A 155 13.84 10.01 11.41
N CYS A 156 14.15 9.35 10.29
CA CYS A 156 15.53 9.10 9.88
C CYS A 156 16.29 10.41 9.62
N LEU A 157 15.72 11.34 8.85
CA LEU A 157 16.36 12.63 8.57
C LEU A 157 16.52 13.50 9.83
N LYS A 158 15.54 13.48 10.73
CA LYS A 158 15.60 14.18 12.02
C LYS A 158 16.70 13.62 12.92
N ARG A 159 16.88 12.30 12.93
CA ARG A 159 17.98 11.64 13.64
C ARG A 159 19.32 12.03 13.04
N LEU A 160 19.48 11.93 11.71
CA LEU A 160 20.71 12.31 11.03
C LEU A 160 21.07 13.77 11.28
N SER A 161 20.09 14.69 11.24
CA SER A 161 20.35 16.12 11.47
C SER A 161 20.70 16.48 12.91
N ALA A 162 20.42 15.59 13.88
CA ALA A 162 20.78 15.79 15.28
C ALA A 162 22.25 15.41 15.59
N ASP A 163 22.86 14.56 14.76
CA ASP A 163 24.28 14.21 14.88
C ASP A 163 25.17 15.24 14.15
N GLU A 164 26.24 15.71 14.80
CA GLU A 164 27.13 16.74 14.25
C GLU A 164 27.76 16.37 12.90
N ASN A 165 27.90 15.08 12.62
CA ASN A 165 28.49 14.54 11.41
C ASN A 165 27.48 13.76 10.55
N LEU A 166 26.16 13.94 10.73
CA LEU A 166 25.14 13.14 10.03
C LEU A 166 25.38 11.63 10.16
N GLU A 167 25.86 11.19 11.32
CA GLU A 167 26.28 9.82 11.65
C GLU A 167 27.38 9.26 10.73
N GLY A 168 28.19 10.13 10.13
CA GLY A 168 29.19 9.74 9.13
C GLY A 168 28.59 9.33 7.78
N ILE A 169 27.28 9.46 7.60
CA ILE A 169 26.60 9.13 6.35
C ILE A 169 27.01 10.11 5.25
N ARG A 170 27.06 9.60 4.02
CA ARG A 170 27.39 10.40 2.84
C ARG A 170 26.28 11.38 2.51
N LEU A 171 26.69 12.57 2.06
CA LEU A 171 25.78 13.62 1.62
C LEU A 171 24.86 13.17 0.47
N ASN A 172 25.35 12.30 -0.42
CA ASN A 172 24.49 11.75 -1.47
C ASN A 172 23.33 10.92 -0.89
N THR A 173 23.55 10.13 0.17
CA THR A 173 22.48 9.35 0.81
C THR A 173 21.46 10.27 1.48
N VAL A 174 21.94 11.31 2.17
CA VAL A 174 21.08 12.36 2.76
C VAL A 174 20.28 13.09 1.68
N TRP A 175 20.92 13.37 0.54
CA TRP A 175 20.26 13.92 -0.63
C TRP A 175 19.18 12.98 -1.18
N SER A 176 19.46 11.67 -1.29
CA SER A 176 18.49 10.68 -1.75
C SER A 176 17.27 10.59 -0.83
N LEU A 177 17.47 10.60 0.50
CA LEU A 177 16.39 10.63 1.50
C LEU A 177 15.55 11.92 1.39
N THR A 178 16.22 13.08 1.31
CA THR A 178 15.51 14.37 1.20
C THR A 178 14.77 14.46 -0.13
N SER A 179 15.35 13.95 -1.22
CA SER A 179 14.67 13.82 -2.51
C SER A 179 13.51 12.83 -2.46
N ALA A 180 13.60 11.77 -1.68
CA ALA A 180 12.49 10.84 -1.47
C ALA A 180 11.31 11.54 -0.81
N LEU A 181 11.57 12.27 0.29
CA LEU A 181 10.55 13.05 0.98
C LEU A 181 9.84 14.03 0.04
N HIS A 182 10.60 14.83 -0.72
CA HIS A 182 10.02 15.73 -1.72
C HIS A 182 9.13 14.98 -2.72
N LYS A 183 9.60 13.86 -3.29
CA LYS A 183 8.82 13.11 -4.28
C LYS A 183 7.58 12.45 -3.68
N THR A 184 7.64 11.98 -2.44
CA THR A 184 6.49 11.46 -1.70
C THR A 184 5.47 12.57 -1.45
N LEU A 185 5.90 13.78 -1.05
CA LEU A 185 5.02 14.94 -0.90
C LEU A 185 4.31 15.29 -2.22
N VAL A 186 5.04 15.31 -3.33
CA VAL A 186 4.44 15.51 -4.66
C VAL A 186 3.40 14.42 -4.95
N ALA A 187 3.71 13.14 -4.70
CA ALA A 187 2.78 12.04 -4.98
C ALA A 187 1.54 12.04 -4.07
N ALA A 188 1.70 12.48 -2.83
CA ALA A 188 0.65 12.53 -1.82
C ALA A 188 -0.27 13.75 -1.98
N LEU A 189 0.27 14.91 -2.36
CA LEU A 189 -0.45 16.19 -2.34
C LEU A 189 -0.91 16.65 -3.72
N LYS A 190 -0.28 16.18 -4.81
CA LYS A 190 -0.64 16.61 -6.15
C LYS A 190 -1.99 16.02 -6.58
N ASN A 191 -2.97 16.89 -6.78
CA ASN A 191 -4.28 16.59 -7.40
C ASN A 191 -5.10 15.51 -6.66
N ARG A 192 -4.99 15.39 -5.33
CA ARG A 192 -5.75 14.42 -4.54
C ARG A 192 -6.81 15.07 -3.66
N SER A 193 -7.98 14.43 -3.60
CA SER A 193 -9.06 14.74 -2.65
C SER A 193 -8.96 13.89 -1.39
N ASP A 194 -8.31 12.72 -1.47
CA ASP A 194 -8.00 11.81 -0.36
C ASP A 194 -6.56 12.04 0.10
N TRP A 195 -6.37 12.84 1.15
CA TRP A 195 -5.04 13.22 1.58
C TRP A 195 -4.45 12.10 2.45
N PRO A 196 -3.43 11.36 1.97
CA PRO A 196 -2.87 10.25 2.75
C PRO A 196 -1.99 10.73 3.90
N LEU A 197 -1.62 12.02 3.91
CA LEU A 197 -0.84 12.67 4.94
C LEU A 197 -1.73 13.63 5.72
N ASN A 198 -1.59 13.67 7.04
CA ASN A 198 -2.32 14.59 7.90
C ASN A 198 -1.52 15.87 8.23
N GLU A 199 -2.19 16.87 8.82
CA GLU A 199 -1.55 18.15 9.17
C GLU A 199 -0.35 17.97 10.09
N ARG A 200 -0.43 17.06 11.06
CA ARG A 200 0.66 16.81 12.02
C ARG A 200 1.91 16.31 11.32
N GLN A 201 1.78 15.35 10.41
CA GLN A 201 2.89 14.83 9.61
C GLN A 201 3.58 15.92 8.79
N LEU A 202 2.81 16.82 8.18
CA LEU A 202 3.36 17.95 7.42
C LEU A 202 4.12 18.95 8.33
N ILE A 203 3.61 19.21 9.53
CA ILE A 203 4.28 20.07 10.53
C ILE A 203 5.60 19.42 10.99
N ASP A 204 5.57 18.14 11.35
CA ASP A 204 6.76 17.41 11.80
C ASP A 204 7.85 17.38 10.71
N ALA A 205 7.46 17.21 9.45
CA ALA A 205 8.37 17.28 8.31
C ALA A 205 8.97 18.69 8.13
N LYS A 206 8.17 19.74 8.31
CA LYS A 206 8.63 21.14 8.22
C LYS A 206 9.69 21.47 9.27
N GLU A 207 9.44 21.07 10.51
CA GLU A 207 10.39 21.26 11.62
C GLU A 207 11.70 20.50 11.36
N MET A 208 11.60 19.25 10.92
CA MET A 208 12.76 18.44 10.55
C MET A 208 13.58 19.10 9.43
N LEU A 209 12.92 19.58 8.36
CA LEU A 209 13.58 20.24 7.24
C LEU A 209 14.27 21.54 7.67
N ALA A 210 13.69 22.29 8.59
CA ALA A 210 14.31 23.49 9.15
C ALA A 210 15.61 23.17 9.89
N GLY A 211 15.62 22.11 10.71
CA GLY A 211 16.83 21.62 11.38
C GLY A 211 17.89 21.13 10.39
N LEU A 212 17.50 20.31 9.42
CA LEU A 212 18.42 19.79 8.39
C LEU A 212 19.03 20.91 7.54
N ALA A 213 18.26 21.95 7.21
CA ALA A 213 18.74 23.08 6.42
C ALA A 213 19.85 23.88 7.10
N GLN A 214 19.89 23.89 8.43
CA GLN A 214 20.90 24.60 9.23
C GLN A 214 22.13 23.73 9.52
N HIS A 215 22.10 22.44 9.17
CA HIS A 215 23.19 21.53 9.47
C HIS A 215 24.48 21.91 8.71
N LYS A 216 25.62 21.99 9.41
CA LYS A 216 26.91 22.45 8.87
C LYS A 216 27.31 21.73 7.57
N ARG A 217 27.18 20.40 7.54
CA ARG A 217 27.51 19.60 6.34
C ARG A 217 26.54 19.82 5.17
N VAL A 218 25.28 20.16 5.44
CA VAL A 218 24.28 20.48 4.41
C VAL A 218 24.54 21.87 3.82
N LEU A 219 24.94 22.83 4.65
CA LEU A 219 25.37 24.16 4.19
C LEU A 219 26.63 24.09 3.31
N ALA A 220 27.54 23.17 3.62
CA ALA A 220 28.75 22.92 2.84
C ALA A 220 28.52 22.07 1.58
N ASP A 221 27.32 21.51 1.36
CA ASP A 221 27.01 20.73 0.16
C ASP A 221 26.75 21.67 -1.04
N ARG A 222 27.69 21.67 -2.00
CA ARG A 222 27.64 22.48 -3.22
C ARG A 222 27.36 23.98 -2.93
N PRO A 223 28.24 24.68 -2.20
CA PRO A 223 28.00 26.06 -1.78
C PRO A 223 27.76 27.01 -2.97
N ASP A 224 28.42 26.77 -4.09
CA ASP A 224 28.28 27.58 -5.32
C ASP A 224 26.98 27.30 -6.10
N ALA A 225 26.34 26.15 -5.86
CA ALA A 225 25.10 25.77 -6.50
C ALA A 225 24.16 25.02 -5.52
N PRO A 226 23.62 25.70 -4.48
CA PRO A 226 22.88 25.05 -3.40
C PRO A 226 21.68 24.21 -3.87
N MET A 227 21.01 24.66 -4.94
CA MET A 227 19.85 23.98 -5.52
C MET A 227 20.20 22.64 -6.19
N LYS A 228 21.47 22.41 -6.53
CA LYS A 228 21.96 21.12 -7.05
C LYS A 228 22.35 20.14 -5.94
N GLY A 229 22.39 20.60 -4.68
CA GLY A 229 22.69 19.80 -3.49
C GLY A 229 21.43 19.49 -2.67
N ILE A 230 21.62 19.10 -1.40
CA ILE A 230 20.54 18.76 -0.45
C ILE A 230 19.56 19.92 -0.25
N ARG A 231 20.05 21.17 -0.31
CA ARG A 231 19.22 22.37 -0.15
C ARG A 231 18.14 22.53 -1.22
N GLY A 232 18.32 21.95 -2.41
CA GLY A 232 17.30 21.90 -3.46
C GLY A 232 16.05 21.14 -3.02
N PRO A 233 16.16 19.82 -2.75
CA PRO A 233 15.07 19.02 -2.20
C PRO A 233 14.41 19.60 -0.95
N ILE A 234 15.18 20.22 -0.04
CA ILE A 234 14.62 20.90 1.14
C ILE A 234 13.66 22.01 0.72
N LYS A 235 14.08 22.89 -0.21
CA LYS A 235 13.25 24.00 -0.68
C LYS A 235 11.94 23.48 -1.28
N TRP A 236 12.03 22.53 -2.22
CA TRP A 236 10.84 22.02 -2.91
C TRP A 236 9.90 21.26 -1.97
N ALA A 237 10.44 20.49 -1.02
CA ALA A 237 9.61 19.84 0.00
C ALA A 237 8.85 20.86 0.85
N ASN A 238 9.50 21.95 1.27
CA ASN A 238 8.84 23.03 2.02
C ASN A 238 7.74 23.72 1.21
N ASP A 239 7.96 23.96 -0.09
CA ASP A 239 6.94 24.54 -0.98
C ASP A 239 5.67 23.65 -1.01
N TRP A 240 5.83 22.33 -1.13
CA TRP A 240 4.73 21.36 -1.12
C TRP A 240 4.04 21.25 0.24
N ILE A 241 4.80 21.25 1.33
CA ILE A 241 4.25 21.24 2.69
C ILE A 241 3.39 22.49 2.92
N ALA A 242 3.86 23.68 2.51
CA ALA A 242 3.10 24.91 2.66
C ALA A 242 1.77 24.85 1.90
N ALA A 243 1.79 24.45 0.62
CA ALA A 243 0.59 24.29 -0.20
C ALA A 243 -0.39 23.25 0.39
N GLY A 244 0.13 22.14 0.93
CA GLY A 244 -0.67 21.13 1.61
C GLY A 244 -1.33 21.68 2.89
N LEU A 245 -0.58 22.36 3.75
CA LEU A 245 -1.16 22.95 4.97
C LEU A 245 -2.25 23.99 4.65
N GLU A 246 -2.03 24.82 3.63
CA GLU A 246 -3.04 25.79 3.18
C GLU A 246 -4.32 25.12 2.69
N SER A 247 -4.19 24.07 1.87
CA SER A 247 -5.36 23.42 1.28
C SER A 247 -6.15 22.58 2.33
N MET A 248 -5.49 22.05 3.38
CA MET A 248 -6.18 21.39 4.52
C MET A 248 -7.02 22.38 5.34
N ARG A 249 -6.45 23.57 5.60
CA ARG A 249 -7.13 24.63 6.36
C ARG A 249 -8.34 25.17 5.61
N ALA A 250 -8.20 25.36 4.29
CA ALA A 250 -9.31 25.74 3.43
C ALA A 250 -10.44 24.69 3.48
N ALA A 251 -10.10 23.40 3.41
CA ALA A 251 -11.08 22.31 3.47
C ALA A 251 -11.78 22.17 4.84
N SER A 252 -11.14 22.61 5.93
CA SER A 252 -11.72 22.58 7.28
C SER A 252 -12.59 23.80 7.59
N SER A 253 -12.56 24.83 6.72
CA SER A 253 -13.29 26.10 6.88
C SER A 253 -14.55 26.20 6.01
N GLY A 254 -14.81 25.22 5.13
CA GLY A 254 -15.98 25.15 4.25
C GLY A 254 -16.87 23.98 4.60
#